data_AF-A0A9R0DDU5-F1
#
_entry.id   AF-A0A9R0DDU5-F1
#
_cell.length_a   1.000
_cell.length_b   1.000
_cell.length_c   1.000
_cell.angle_alpha   90.00
_cell.angle_beta   90.00
_cell.angle_gamma   90.00
#
_symmetry.space_group_name_H-M   'P 1'
#
loop_
_entity.id
_entity.type
_entity.pdbx_description
1 polymer ?
#
loop_
_entity_poly.entity_id
_entity_poly.type
_entity_poly.pdbx_seq_one_letter_code
_entity_poly.pdbx_strand_id
1 'polypeptide(L)'
;MAAPIPGRQQRILSTVTDTWGQGTVYEYDYEEETLEAKRSVIKRSRSRLDQKISEIAEEVEITSEDFESEVENKLPFLMSAFFATIFEDILAQVGILENCNNGLKIVKTMAEIDHLKALKYNVRQSQVKDELDGVNSQNINSMIFKIRKLDTDRKFLKNIMTATYLSLAQTRTFEPLYQCINSILELDEYRAQLAEEENKNKIIRRELSRQVRQQHIHIRTAVYDTDVAIDKLRTQVEDSVLYSEVRSRYIDNWQNARTEQHHQSIFDIENKPASSIEYYKKRSDQEIRIHTEVENLVTIAINEILQRIESWMDKYDKDMEKIDLDIQRKKNDYQNARDRRVHLEETLAKHEVQMKQWNDFKEEREKIRAYRAKMTKSAIIVQAWWRGLLVRLELGPFRPRKPKHAAKKKF
;
A
#
# COMPACT_ATOMS: atom_id res chain seq x y z
N MET A 1 56.91 -46.23 11.80
CA MET A 1 56.06 -45.37 12.64
C MET A 1 56.11 -43.97 12.05
N ALA A 2 55.12 -43.63 11.22
CA ALA A 2 55.04 -42.34 10.55
C ALA A 2 54.06 -41.44 11.32
N ALA A 3 54.49 -40.22 11.64
CA ALA A 3 53.66 -39.22 12.30
C ALA A 3 52.55 -38.72 11.35
N PRO A 4 51.32 -38.46 11.84
CA PRO A 4 50.21 -38.03 11.02
C PRO A 4 50.31 -36.54 10.67
N ILE A 5 49.95 -36.21 9.43
CA ILE A 5 49.78 -34.85 8.90
C ILE A 5 48.58 -34.22 9.64
N PRO A 6 48.70 -33.01 10.22
CA PRO A 6 47.58 -32.38 10.90
C PRO A 6 46.54 -31.92 9.87
N GLY A 7 45.35 -32.51 9.94
CA GLY A 7 44.21 -32.15 9.10
C GLY A 7 43.68 -30.76 9.42
N ARG A 8 43.37 -29.99 8.37
CA ARG A 8 42.57 -28.77 8.44
C ARG A 8 41.22 -29.09 9.09
N GLN A 9 40.99 -28.61 10.29
CA GLN A 9 39.67 -28.64 10.91
C GLN A 9 38.84 -27.48 10.35
N GLN A 10 37.83 -27.79 9.55
CA GLN A 10 36.78 -26.84 9.19
C GLN A 10 35.71 -26.89 10.30
N ARG A 11 35.50 -25.77 10.99
CA ARG A 11 34.45 -25.65 12.02
C ARG A 11 33.33 -24.75 11.49
N ILE A 12 32.16 -25.35 11.29
CA ILE A 12 30.92 -24.63 10.96
C ILE A 12 30.41 -24.01 12.26
N LEU A 13 30.29 -22.67 12.31
CA LEU A 13 29.92 -21.94 13.52
C LEU A 13 28.46 -21.47 13.54
N SER A 14 27.80 -21.26 12.39
CA SER A 14 26.33 -21.20 12.31
C SER A 14 25.83 -21.21 10.87
N THR A 15 24.63 -21.75 10.67
CA THR A 15 23.82 -21.58 9.46
C THR A 15 22.78 -20.50 9.74
N VAL A 16 22.92 -19.32 9.14
CA VAL A 16 21.88 -18.29 9.18
C VAL A 16 20.84 -18.66 8.14
N THR A 17 19.67 -19.08 8.61
CA THR A 17 18.50 -19.33 7.76
C THR A 17 17.60 -18.10 7.82
N ASP A 18 17.84 -17.12 6.95
CA ASP A 18 16.79 -16.17 6.56
C ASP A 18 16.95 -15.81 5.08
N THR A 19 15.98 -16.33 4.32
CA THR A 19 15.49 -15.93 2.99
C THR A 19 16.49 -15.34 1.97
N TRP A 20 16.66 -16.10 0.88
CA TRP A 20 17.35 -15.79 -0.40
C TRP A 20 18.87 -16.03 -0.44
N GLY A 21 19.25 -17.21 -0.94
CA GLY A 21 20.58 -17.53 -1.46
C GLY A 21 21.50 -18.25 -0.48
N GLN A 22 21.95 -19.46 -0.84
CA GLN A 22 23.07 -20.12 -0.16
C GLN A 22 24.38 -19.41 -0.52
N GLY A 23 24.68 -18.32 0.17
CA GLY A 23 26.01 -17.71 0.17
C GLY A 23 26.85 -18.32 1.28
N THR A 24 27.80 -19.19 0.94
CA THR A 24 28.89 -19.52 1.87
C THR A 24 29.85 -18.33 1.90
N VAL A 25 29.75 -17.53 2.97
CA VAL A 25 30.75 -16.49 3.26
C VAL A 25 31.98 -17.21 3.80
N TYR A 26 33.05 -17.22 3.00
CA TYR A 26 34.37 -17.59 3.47
C TYR A 26 35.05 -16.34 4.00
N GLU A 27 35.08 -16.19 5.32
CA GLU A 27 35.99 -15.24 5.97
C GLU A 27 37.38 -15.89 5.96
N TYR A 28 38.30 -15.28 5.21
CA TYR A 28 39.71 -15.65 5.27
C TYR A 28 40.27 -15.06 6.55
N ASP A 29 40.29 -15.86 7.61
CA ASP A 29 41.17 -15.63 8.76
C ASP A 29 42.62 -15.69 8.25
N TYR A 30 43.11 -14.56 7.74
CA TYR A 30 44.54 -14.30 7.78
C TYR A 30 44.89 -14.21 9.25
N GLU A 31 45.45 -15.28 9.81
CA GLU A 31 46.12 -15.24 11.10
C GLU A 31 47.18 -14.12 11.05
N GLU A 32 46.78 -12.91 11.47
CA GLU A 32 47.62 -11.73 11.63
C GLU A 32 48.79 -12.04 12.58
N GLU A 33 48.60 -13.01 13.49
CA GLU A 33 49.62 -13.61 14.35
C GLU A 33 50.79 -14.21 13.56
N THR A 34 50.61 -14.71 12.33
CA THR A 34 51.73 -15.32 11.58
C THR A 34 52.63 -14.29 10.91
N LEU A 35 52.11 -13.12 10.53
CA LEU A 35 52.91 -12.03 9.97
C LEU A 35 53.63 -11.24 11.06
N GLU A 36 53.00 -11.02 12.21
CA GLU A 36 53.66 -10.44 13.38
C GLU A 36 54.66 -11.40 14.02
N ALA A 37 54.35 -12.70 14.12
CA ALA A 37 55.31 -13.70 14.57
C ALA A 37 56.50 -13.78 13.60
N LYS A 38 56.29 -13.79 12.28
CA LYS A 38 57.40 -13.76 11.29
C LYS A 38 58.18 -12.45 11.35
N ARG A 39 57.54 -11.30 11.53
CA ARG A 39 58.23 -10.00 11.74
C ARG A 39 59.02 -9.97 13.05
N SER A 40 58.52 -10.60 14.12
CA SER A 40 59.20 -10.69 15.42
C SER A 40 60.39 -11.66 15.38
N VAL A 41 60.27 -12.77 14.64
CA VAL A 41 61.36 -13.72 14.38
C VAL A 41 62.41 -13.06 13.50
N ILE A 42 62.03 -12.34 12.44
CA ILE A 42 62.96 -11.59 11.59
C ILE A 42 63.65 -10.46 12.39
N LYS A 43 62.95 -9.77 13.29
CA LYS A 43 63.54 -8.77 14.19
C LYS A 43 64.52 -9.40 15.19
N ARG A 44 64.18 -10.55 15.80
CA ARG A 44 65.09 -11.31 16.69
C ARG A 44 66.29 -11.90 15.96
N SER A 45 66.12 -12.32 14.71
CA SER A 45 67.20 -12.83 13.87
C SER A 45 68.14 -11.70 13.43
N ARG A 46 67.60 -10.52 13.09
CA ARG A 46 68.40 -9.31 12.81
C ARG A 46 69.14 -8.84 14.06
N SER A 47 68.49 -8.76 15.22
CA SER A 47 69.16 -8.35 16.45
C SER A 47 70.26 -9.32 16.90
N ARG A 48 70.10 -10.63 16.63
CA ARG A 48 71.16 -11.63 16.87
C ARG A 48 72.30 -11.56 15.86
N LEU A 49 72.01 -11.18 14.61
CA LEU A 49 73.04 -10.92 13.60
C LEU A 49 73.81 -9.64 13.92
N ASP A 50 73.11 -8.57 14.32
CA ASP A 50 73.73 -7.31 14.73
C ASP A 50 74.55 -7.48 16.02
N GLN A 51 74.08 -8.28 16.99
CA GLN A 51 74.86 -8.66 18.17
C GLN A 51 76.09 -9.49 17.81
N LYS A 52 75.98 -10.46 16.89
CA LYS A 52 77.14 -11.23 16.40
C LYS A 52 78.12 -10.38 15.61
N ILE A 53 77.64 -9.42 14.81
CA ILE A 53 78.50 -8.49 14.07
C ILE A 53 79.19 -7.54 15.05
N SER A 54 78.51 -7.13 16.13
CA SER A 54 79.09 -6.32 17.22
C SER A 54 80.09 -7.10 18.06
N GLU A 55 79.83 -8.38 18.40
CA GLU A 55 80.76 -9.27 19.11
C GLU A 55 81.98 -9.60 18.24
N ILE A 56 81.79 -9.80 16.92
CA ILE A 56 82.91 -9.98 15.98
C ILE A 56 83.67 -8.66 15.80
N ALA A 57 82.99 -7.50 15.83
CA ALA A 57 83.66 -6.20 15.80
C ALA A 57 84.47 -5.97 17.09
N GLU A 58 83.93 -6.27 18.27
CA GLU A 58 84.66 -6.19 19.55
C GLU A 58 85.79 -7.22 19.66
N GLU A 59 85.63 -8.46 19.16
CA GLU A 59 86.72 -9.45 19.12
C GLU A 59 87.83 -9.07 18.12
N VAL A 60 87.50 -8.34 17.05
CA VAL A 60 88.47 -7.76 16.11
C VAL A 60 89.10 -6.48 16.66
N GLU A 61 88.39 -5.69 17.47
CA GLU A 61 88.94 -4.49 18.12
C GLU A 61 89.89 -4.84 19.27
N ILE A 62 89.59 -5.87 20.06
CA ILE A 62 90.39 -6.30 21.24
C ILE A 62 91.67 -7.06 20.86
N THR A 63 91.86 -7.43 19.59
CA THR A 63 93.11 -8.04 19.10
C THR A 63 94.05 -7.06 18.38
N SER A 64 93.75 -5.75 18.44
CA SER A 64 94.49 -4.71 17.70
C SER A 64 95.19 -3.65 18.56
N GLU A 65 95.27 -3.84 19.88
CA GLU A 65 96.08 -2.99 20.76
C GLU A 65 97.49 -3.58 20.97
N ASP A 66 98.49 -2.76 20.66
CA ASP A 66 99.92 -2.92 20.94
C ASP A 66 100.74 -3.89 20.07
N PHE A 67 100.75 -3.65 18.77
CA PHE A 67 101.99 -3.68 18.01
C PHE A 67 102.08 -2.38 17.19
N GLU A 68 103.06 -1.53 17.52
CA GLU A 68 103.49 -0.43 16.64
C GLU A 68 103.77 -1.01 15.25
N SER A 69 102.81 -0.91 14.32
CA SER A 69 102.99 -1.19 12.90
C SER A 69 103.75 -0.06 12.19
N GLU A 70 104.70 0.56 12.89
CA GLU A 70 105.73 1.29 12.20
C GLU A 70 106.60 0.29 11.45
N VAL A 71 106.40 0.23 10.12
CA VAL A 71 107.20 -0.48 9.09
C VAL A 71 106.46 -1.66 8.43
N GLU A 72 105.24 -1.48 7.91
CA GLU A 72 104.75 -2.41 6.86
C GLU A 72 105.29 -2.03 5.46
N ASN A 73 105.45 -0.72 5.20
CA ASN A 73 105.84 -0.23 3.88
C ASN A 73 107.23 0.42 3.82
N LYS A 74 108.09 0.27 4.84
CA LYS A 74 109.46 0.84 4.87
C LYS A 74 110.50 -0.24 4.51
N LEU A 75 111.37 0.07 3.54
CA LEU A 75 112.44 -0.83 3.12
C LEU A 75 113.78 -0.48 3.81
N PRO A 76 114.64 -1.48 4.08
CA PRO A 76 116.02 -1.25 4.49
C PRO A 76 116.74 -0.35 3.49
N PHE A 77 117.62 0.55 3.96
CA PHE A 77 118.24 1.61 3.13
C PHE A 77 118.86 1.09 1.82
N LEU A 78 119.67 0.03 1.88
CA LEU A 78 120.31 -0.55 0.71
C LEU A 78 119.28 -1.12 -0.29
N MET A 79 118.21 -1.72 0.23
CA MET A 79 117.14 -2.28 -0.59
C MET A 79 116.29 -1.18 -1.24
N SER A 80 115.97 -0.12 -0.49
CA SER A 80 115.24 1.04 -0.98
C SER A 80 116.02 1.78 -2.07
N ALA A 81 117.33 1.97 -1.88
CA ALA A 81 118.20 2.58 -2.88
C ALA A 81 118.34 1.72 -4.14
N PHE A 82 118.47 0.40 -3.98
CA PHE A 82 118.51 -0.53 -5.12
C PHE A 82 117.19 -0.50 -5.92
N PHE A 83 116.04 -0.58 -5.25
CA PHE A 83 114.76 -0.45 -5.93
C PHE A 83 114.57 0.93 -6.57
N ALA A 84 115.02 2.01 -5.92
CA ALA A 84 114.99 3.34 -6.52
C ALA A 84 115.79 3.39 -7.83
N THR A 85 116.97 2.76 -7.90
CA THR A 85 117.74 2.68 -9.17
C THR A 85 117.00 1.87 -10.24
N ILE A 86 116.29 0.80 -9.85
CA ILE A 86 115.44 0.03 -10.78
C ILE A 86 114.28 0.90 -11.30
N PHE A 87 113.61 1.67 -10.43
CA PHE A 87 112.55 2.58 -10.87
C PHE A 87 113.10 3.72 -11.73
N GLU A 88 114.31 4.20 -11.48
CA GLU A 88 114.99 5.19 -12.31
C GLU A 88 115.26 4.66 -13.72
N ASP A 89 115.77 3.42 -13.83
CA ASP A 89 115.96 2.72 -15.10
C ASP A 89 114.62 2.48 -15.83
N ILE A 90 113.58 2.08 -15.10
CA ILE A 90 112.23 1.91 -15.66
C ILE A 90 111.68 3.24 -16.17
N LEU A 91 111.85 4.33 -15.41
CA LEU A 91 111.43 5.67 -15.81
C LEU A 91 112.21 6.16 -17.03
N ALA A 92 113.51 5.86 -17.11
CA ALA A 92 114.32 6.13 -18.29
C ALA A 92 113.81 5.34 -19.50
N GLN A 93 113.49 4.05 -19.35
CA GLN A 93 112.92 3.22 -20.42
C GLN A 93 111.53 3.71 -20.86
N VAL A 94 110.65 4.08 -19.93
CA VAL A 94 109.33 4.68 -20.24
C VAL A 94 109.51 6.04 -20.94
N GLY A 95 110.51 6.82 -20.54
CA GLY A 95 110.90 8.06 -21.19
C GLY A 95 111.42 7.85 -22.62
N ILE A 96 112.21 6.79 -22.86
CA ILE A 96 112.66 6.38 -24.19
C ILE A 96 111.45 5.96 -25.05
N LEU A 97 110.51 5.19 -24.50
CA LEU A 97 109.28 4.81 -25.22
C LEU A 97 108.42 6.01 -25.59
N GLU A 98 108.35 7.02 -24.71
CA GLU A 98 107.72 8.30 -24.99
C GLU A 98 108.48 9.08 -26.09
N ASN A 99 109.81 9.07 -26.06
CA ASN A 99 110.63 9.91 -26.93
C ASN A 99 110.96 9.33 -28.30
N CYS A 100 111.07 8.02 -28.44
CA CYS A 100 111.49 7.36 -29.67
C CYS A 100 110.33 7.05 -30.63
N ASN A 101 109.08 7.14 -30.18
CA ASN A 101 107.91 6.84 -31.02
C ASN A 101 107.33 8.09 -31.71
N ASN A 102 108.14 8.70 -32.59
CA ASN A 102 107.77 9.92 -33.32
C ASN A 102 106.52 9.73 -34.20
N GLY A 103 106.34 8.55 -34.79
CA GLY A 103 105.13 8.21 -35.57
C GLY A 103 103.86 8.23 -34.72
N LEU A 104 103.89 7.60 -33.54
CA LEU A 104 102.74 7.60 -32.61
C LEU A 104 102.44 8.99 -32.05
N LYS A 105 103.46 9.82 -31.81
CA LYS A 105 103.29 11.23 -31.41
C LYS A 105 102.56 12.03 -32.48
N ILE A 106 102.90 11.85 -33.76
CA ILE A 106 102.22 12.53 -34.87
C ILE A 106 100.75 12.06 -34.96
N VAL A 107 100.50 10.76 -34.89
CA VAL A 107 99.13 10.24 -34.96
C VAL A 107 98.28 10.66 -33.73
N LYS A 108 98.88 10.69 -32.55
CA LYS A 108 98.24 11.19 -31.32
C LYS A 108 97.92 12.67 -31.44
N THR A 109 98.89 13.49 -31.82
CA THR A 109 98.65 14.94 -32.00
C THR A 109 97.56 15.16 -33.03
N MET A 110 97.55 14.42 -34.13
CA MET A 110 96.46 14.45 -35.12
C MET A 110 95.09 14.06 -34.53
N ALA A 111 95.02 13.05 -33.69
CA ALA A 111 93.78 12.62 -33.01
C ALA A 111 93.31 13.56 -31.88
N GLU A 112 94.21 14.42 -31.40
CA GLU A 112 93.95 15.44 -30.37
C GLU A 112 93.93 16.86 -30.95
N ILE A 113 94.06 17.04 -32.28
CA ILE A 113 94.15 18.36 -32.93
C ILE A 113 93.00 19.27 -32.51
N ASP A 114 91.78 18.75 -32.43
CA ASP A 114 90.61 19.55 -32.08
C ASP A 114 90.61 19.97 -30.61
N HIS A 115 91.10 19.09 -29.73
CA HIS A 115 91.30 19.39 -28.31
C HIS A 115 92.44 20.41 -28.10
N LEU A 116 93.55 20.26 -28.83
CA LEU A 116 94.70 21.18 -28.78
C LEU A 116 94.35 22.56 -29.36
N LYS A 117 93.54 22.62 -30.43
CA LYS A 117 92.97 23.87 -30.95
C LYS A 117 92.08 24.53 -29.91
N ALA A 118 91.19 23.77 -29.26
CA ALA A 118 90.33 24.29 -28.20
C ALA A 118 91.14 24.87 -27.02
N LEU A 119 92.24 24.23 -26.61
CA LEU A 119 93.16 24.76 -25.59
C LEU A 119 93.87 26.04 -26.05
N LYS A 120 94.36 26.10 -27.30
CA LYS A 120 95.03 27.30 -27.84
C LYS A 120 94.10 28.53 -27.88
N TYR A 121 92.81 28.31 -28.10
CA TYR A 121 91.80 29.39 -28.21
C TYR A 121 90.91 29.54 -26.96
N ASN A 122 91.29 28.94 -25.82
CA ASN A 122 90.56 29.04 -24.53
C ASN A 122 89.06 28.66 -24.61
N VAL A 123 88.70 27.68 -25.43
CA VAL A 123 87.32 27.18 -25.54
C VAL A 123 87.02 26.26 -24.34
N ARG A 124 85.93 26.52 -23.61
CA ARG A 124 85.49 25.70 -22.46
C ARG A 124 85.24 24.26 -22.92
N GLN A 125 85.96 23.32 -22.32
CA GLN A 125 85.77 21.89 -22.58
C GLN A 125 84.72 21.32 -21.63
N SER A 126 83.94 20.34 -22.11
CA SER A 126 82.97 19.61 -21.28
C SER A 126 83.74 18.84 -20.20
N GLN A 127 83.42 19.06 -18.93
CA GLN A 127 83.96 18.26 -17.85
C GLN A 127 83.45 16.82 -18.02
N VAL A 128 84.38 15.89 -18.22
CA VAL A 128 84.10 14.45 -18.26
C VAL A 128 83.53 14.07 -16.90
N LYS A 129 82.24 13.70 -16.85
CA LYS A 129 81.52 13.37 -15.60
C LYS A 129 81.55 11.89 -15.27
N ASP A 130 81.90 11.04 -16.24
CA ASP A 130 81.86 9.58 -16.15
C ASP A 130 83.10 8.99 -16.84
N GLU A 131 83.70 7.95 -16.28
CA GLU A 131 84.88 7.25 -16.83
C GLU A 131 84.59 6.62 -18.20
N LEU A 132 83.31 6.45 -18.54
CA LEU A 132 82.81 5.94 -19.82
C LEU A 132 82.38 7.03 -20.81
N ASP A 133 82.44 8.31 -20.44
CA ASP A 133 82.00 9.42 -21.28
C ASP A 133 82.94 9.58 -22.49
N GLY A 134 82.44 9.21 -23.68
CA GLY A 134 83.21 9.18 -24.94
C GLY A 134 83.72 7.79 -25.37
N VAL A 135 83.48 6.73 -24.60
CA VAL A 135 83.78 5.34 -25.00
C VAL A 135 82.60 4.76 -25.78
N ASN A 136 82.61 4.92 -27.11
CA ASN A 136 81.56 4.38 -27.96
C ASN A 136 81.81 2.87 -28.19
N SER A 137 80.86 1.99 -27.83
CA SER A 137 81.03 0.52 -27.88
C SER A 137 81.38 -0.01 -29.28
N GLN A 138 81.03 0.72 -30.34
CA GLN A 138 81.35 0.39 -31.73
C GLN A 138 82.76 0.85 -32.16
N ASN A 139 83.40 1.73 -31.40
CA ASN A 139 84.68 2.37 -31.73
C ASN A 139 85.86 1.89 -30.85
N ILE A 140 85.63 0.86 -30.02
CA ILE A 140 86.64 0.26 -29.11
C ILE A 140 87.87 -0.27 -29.89
N ASN A 141 87.66 -0.75 -31.12
CA ASN A 141 88.74 -1.24 -31.97
C ASN A 141 89.45 -0.15 -32.79
N SER A 142 89.00 1.10 -32.72
CA SER A 142 89.63 2.19 -33.44
C SER A 142 91.04 2.46 -32.96
N MET A 143 91.92 2.75 -33.91
CA MET A 143 93.30 3.14 -33.64
C MET A 143 93.37 4.34 -32.70
N ILE A 144 92.42 5.26 -32.78
CA ILE A 144 92.35 6.46 -31.93
C ILE A 144 92.11 6.09 -30.46
N PHE A 145 91.20 5.16 -30.20
CA PHE A 145 90.92 4.69 -28.84
C PHE A 145 92.12 3.94 -28.25
N LYS A 146 92.74 3.05 -29.04
CA LYS A 146 93.95 2.32 -28.62
C LYS A 146 95.11 3.26 -28.28
N ILE A 147 95.30 4.34 -29.06
CA ILE A 147 96.33 5.36 -28.82
C ILE A 147 96.01 6.17 -27.54
N ARG A 148 94.76 6.60 -27.35
CA ARG A 148 94.36 7.33 -26.14
C ARG A 148 94.51 6.46 -24.89
N LYS A 149 94.07 5.21 -24.95
CA LYS A 149 94.24 4.24 -23.87
C LYS A 149 95.72 4.05 -23.53
N LEU A 150 96.56 3.76 -24.52
CA LEU A 150 98.01 3.61 -24.33
C LEU A 150 98.62 4.86 -23.70
N ASP A 151 98.21 6.06 -24.13
CA ASP A 151 98.69 7.30 -23.55
C ASP A 151 98.28 7.49 -22.08
N THR A 152 97.03 7.14 -21.75
CA THR A 152 96.52 7.15 -20.37
C THR A 152 97.26 6.14 -19.50
N ASP A 153 97.39 4.89 -19.96
CA ASP A 153 98.11 3.81 -19.26
C ASP A 153 99.59 4.18 -19.05
N ARG A 154 100.23 4.80 -20.05
CA ARG A 154 101.62 5.27 -19.94
C ARG A 154 101.78 6.40 -18.94
N LYS A 155 100.89 7.39 -18.97
CA LYS A 155 100.89 8.51 -18.00
C LYS A 155 100.64 8.01 -16.58
N PHE A 156 99.68 7.10 -16.42
CA PHE A 156 99.38 6.46 -15.16
C PHE A 156 100.60 5.72 -14.59
N LEU A 157 101.22 4.85 -15.40
CA LEU A 157 102.46 4.15 -15.03
C LEU A 157 103.56 5.15 -14.65
N LYS A 158 103.82 6.16 -15.47
CA LYS A 158 104.84 7.18 -15.20
C LYS A 158 104.57 7.91 -13.87
N ASN A 159 103.34 8.29 -13.59
CA ASN A 159 102.97 9.01 -12.37
C ASN A 159 103.15 8.13 -11.12
N ILE A 160 102.73 6.87 -11.17
CA ILE A 160 102.92 5.94 -10.05
C ILE A 160 104.40 5.62 -9.85
N MET A 161 105.12 5.33 -10.93
CA MET A 161 106.54 4.99 -10.87
C MET A 161 107.38 6.18 -10.37
N THR A 162 107.06 7.42 -10.78
CA THR A 162 107.71 8.63 -10.24
C THR A 162 107.37 8.87 -8.77
N ALA A 163 106.10 8.73 -8.37
CA ALA A 163 105.71 8.85 -6.98
C ALA A 163 106.39 7.80 -6.09
N THR A 164 106.49 6.55 -6.58
CA THR A 164 107.14 5.44 -5.86
C THR A 164 108.66 5.64 -5.81
N TYR A 165 109.29 6.09 -6.90
CA TYR A 165 110.70 6.46 -6.93
C TYR A 165 111.04 7.55 -5.90
N LEU A 166 110.28 8.65 -5.89
CA LEU A 166 110.48 9.76 -4.95
C LEU A 166 110.28 9.31 -3.50
N SER A 167 109.24 8.51 -3.24
CA SER A 167 108.96 7.93 -1.92
C SER A 167 110.05 6.95 -1.47
N LEU A 168 110.63 6.15 -2.36
CA LEU A 168 111.75 5.26 -2.04
C LEU A 168 113.07 6.01 -1.82
N ALA A 169 113.31 7.07 -2.58
CA ALA A 169 114.52 7.89 -2.48
C ALA A 169 114.52 8.79 -1.24
N GLN A 170 113.36 9.34 -0.85
CA GLN A 170 113.24 10.33 0.23
C GLN A 170 112.82 9.71 1.56
N THR A 171 111.77 8.88 1.56
CA THR A 171 111.11 8.38 2.78
C THR A 171 111.31 6.87 3.00
N ARG A 172 111.96 6.18 2.06
CA ARG A 172 112.20 4.72 2.04
C ARG A 172 110.91 3.89 2.04
N THR A 173 109.82 4.47 1.55
CA THR A 173 108.49 3.86 1.55
C THR A 173 108.03 3.52 0.14
N PHE A 174 107.26 2.43 -0.03
CA PHE A 174 106.60 2.09 -1.29
C PHE A 174 105.08 2.30 -1.25
N GLU A 175 104.60 3.08 -0.28
CA GLU A 175 103.19 3.42 -0.05
C GLU A 175 102.39 3.78 -1.32
N PRO A 176 102.90 4.62 -2.26
CA PRO A 176 102.12 4.99 -3.45
C PRO A 176 101.80 3.80 -4.37
N LEU A 177 102.68 2.80 -4.42
CA LEU A 177 102.46 1.59 -5.20
C LEU A 177 101.49 0.65 -4.48
N TYR A 178 101.63 0.52 -3.16
CA TYR A 178 100.73 -0.30 -2.33
C TYR A 178 99.28 0.20 -2.40
N GLN A 179 99.06 1.51 -2.20
CA GLN A 179 97.73 2.13 -2.32
C GLN A 179 97.13 1.97 -3.71
N CYS A 180 97.96 2.08 -4.76
CA CYS A 180 97.50 1.86 -6.13
C CYS A 180 97.04 0.42 -6.36
N ILE A 181 97.81 -0.57 -5.88
CA ILE A 181 97.46 -1.99 -6.04
C ILE A 181 96.18 -2.31 -5.27
N ASN A 182 96.06 -1.84 -4.02
CA ASN A 182 94.85 -2.05 -3.21
C ASN A 182 93.62 -1.41 -3.85
N SER A 183 93.74 -0.18 -4.36
CA SER A 183 92.64 0.48 -5.09
C SER A 183 92.19 -0.32 -6.31
N ILE A 184 93.13 -0.95 -7.05
CA ILE A 184 92.78 -1.82 -8.19
C ILE A 184 92.05 -3.08 -7.71
N LEU A 185 92.54 -3.72 -6.64
CA LEU A 185 91.91 -4.92 -6.07
C LEU A 185 90.49 -4.64 -5.55
N GLU A 186 90.31 -3.54 -4.81
CA GLU A 186 89.00 -3.10 -4.31
C GLU A 186 88.02 -2.81 -5.45
N LEU A 187 88.49 -2.17 -6.53
CA LEU A 187 87.67 -1.91 -7.71
C LEU A 187 87.26 -3.20 -8.43
N ASP A 188 88.15 -4.18 -8.53
CA ASP A 188 87.83 -5.47 -9.15
C ASP A 188 86.85 -6.28 -8.30
N GLU A 189 87.00 -6.25 -6.97
CA GLU A 189 86.03 -6.85 -6.05
C GLU A 189 84.65 -6.18 -6.15
N TYR A 190 84.62 -4.84 -6.16
CA TYR A 190 83.39 -4.08 -6.35
C TYR A 190 82.70 -4.40 -7.69
N ARG A 191 83.47 -4.52 -8.78
CA ARG A 191 82.94 -4.94 -10.09
C ARG A 191 82.36 -6.34 -10.06
N ALA A 192 83.00 -7.28 -9.36
CA ALA A 192 82.50 -8.64 -9.20
C ALA A 192 81.17 -8.67 -8.42
N GLN A 193 81.10 -7.93 -7.31
CA GLN A 193 79.87 -7.78 -6.52
C GLN A 193 78.75 -7.15 -7.34
N LEU A 194 79.05 -6.09 -8.09
CA LEU A 194 78.07 -5.42 -8.96
C LEU A 194 77.53 -6.36 -10.05
N ALA A 195 78.40 -7.19 -10.65
CA ALA A 195 77.98 -8.19 -11.64
C ALA A 195 77.06 -9.26 -11.04
N GLU A 196 77.34 -9.70 -9.81
CA GLU A 196 76.50 -10.66 -9.10
C GLU A 196 75.11 -10.07 -8.80
N GLU A 197 75.06 -8.84 -8.28
CA GLU A 197 73.80 -8.12 -8.01
C GLU A 197 73.01 -7.84 -9.29
N GLU A 198 73.68 -7.52 -10.40
CA GLU A 198 73.04 -7.35 -11.71
C GLU A 198 72.39 -8.66 -12.19
N ASN A 199 73.07 -9.79 -11.99
CA ASN A 199 72.53 -11.10 -12.33
C ASN A 199 71.34 -11.51 -11.44
N LYS A 200 71.41 -11.26 -10.13
CA LYS A 200 70.28 -11.45 -9.20
C LYS A 200 69.09 -10.60 -9.63
N ASN A 201 69.31 -9.33 -9.95
CA ASN A 201 68.29 -8.41 -10.43
C ASN A 201 67.66 -8.87 -11.75
N LYS A 202 68.45 -9.40 -12.69
CA LYS A 202 67.95 -9.99 -13.94
C LYS A 202 67.02 -11.18 -13.68
N ILE A 203 67.33 -12.03 -12.71
CA ILE A 203 66.48 -13.18 -12.33
C ILE A 203 65.17 -12.67 -11.71
N ILE A 204 65.27 -11.76 -10.74
CA ILE A 204 64.12 -11.17 -10.05
C ILE A 204 63.17 -10.48 -11.05
N ARG A 205 63.69 -9.69 -11.98
CA ARG A 205 62.88 -9.03 -13.02
C ARG A 205 62.16 -10.03 -13.91
N ARG A 206 62.82 -11.13 -14.31
CA ARG A 206 62.19 -12.19 -15.10
C ARG A 206 61.05 -12.86 -14.33
N GLU A 207 61.27 -13.16 -13.06
CA GLU A 207 60.26 -13.79 -12.20
C GLU A 207 59.07 -12.87 -11.94
N LEU A 208 59.30 -11.60 -11.59
CA LEU A 208 58.24 -10.59 -11.47
C LEU A 208 57.44 -10.44 -12.76
N SER A 209 58.12 -10.39 -13.91
CA SER A 209 57.45 -10.32 -15.21
C SER A 209 56.58 -11.56 -15.48
N ARG A 210 57.04 -12.74 -15.06
CA ARG A 210 56.26 -14.00 -15.15
C ARG A 210 55.03 -13.95 -14.25
N GLN A 211 55.18 -13.50 -13.00
CA GLN A 211 54.07 -13.38 -12.05
C GLN A 211 53.02 -12.37 -12.52
N VAL A 212 53.43 -11.21 -13.04
CA VAL A 212 52.52 -10.21 -13.60
C VAL A 212 51.72 -10.79 -14.76
N ARG A 213 52.36 -11.55 -15.66
CA ARG A 213 51.65 -12.22 -16.77
C ARG A 213 50.65 -13.26 -16.26
N GLN A 214 51.03 -14.05 -15.27
CA GLN A 214 50.14 -15.06 -14.67
C GLN A 214 48.95 -14.42 -13.97
N GLN A 215 49.17 -13.37 -13.17
CA GLN A 215 48.10 -12.61 -12.53
C GLN A 215 47.16 -11.98 -13.56
N HIS A 216 47.70 -11.39 -14.63
CA HIS A 216 46.87 -10.83 -15.69
C HIS A 216 46.00 -11.89 -16.38
N ILE A 217 46.54 -13.07 -16.66
CA ILE A 217 45.77 -14.18 -17.23
C ILE A 217 44.69 -14.64 -16.24
N HIS A 218 45.06 -14.86 -14.98
CA HIS A 218 44.13 -15.29 -13.93
C HIS A 218 42.97 -14.30 -13.75
N ILE A 219 43.27 -13.00 -13.65
CA ILE A 219 42.25 -11.94 -13.52
C ILE A 219 41.34 -11.96 -14.75
N ARG A 220 41.89 -12.06 -15.97
CA ARG A 220 41.08 -12.12 -17.19
C ARG A 220 40.14 -13.33 -17.21
N THR A 221 40.63 -14.51 -16.82
CA THR A 221 39.80 -15.72 -16.75
C THR A 221 38.72 -15.58 -15.68
N ALA A 222 39.07 -15.10 -14.49
CA ALA A 222 38.10 -14.90 -13.42
C ALA A 222 37.01 -13.91 -13.81
N VAL A 223 37.36 -12.79 -14.48
CA VAL A 223 36.38 -11.82 -15.01
C VAL A 223 35.44 -12.49 -16.00
N TYR A 224 35.98 -13.25 -16.95
CA TYR A 224 35.17 -13.97 -17.94
C TYR A 224 34.23 -14.98 -17.28
N ASP A 225 34.71 -15.77 -16.33
CA ASP A 225 33.88 -16.76 -15.62
C ASP A 225 32.78 -16.09 -14.79
N THR A 226 33.09 -14.94 -14.16
CA THR A 226 32.08 -14.14 -13.46
C THR A 226 31.06 -13.52 -14.40
N ASP A 227 31.47 -13.02 -15.57
CA ASP A 227 30.55 -12.47 -16.57
C ASP A 227 29.59 -13.55 -17.10
N VAL A 228 30.10 -14.75 -17.39
CA VAL A 228 29.26 -15.90 -17.77
C VAL A 228 28.29 -16.29 -16.66
N ALA A 229 28.71 -16.21 -15.39
CA ALA A 229 27.81 -16.48 -14.26
C ALA A 229 26.73 -15.40 -14.13
N ILE A 230 27.10 -14.12 -14.31
CA ILE A 230 26.16 -12.98 -14.29
C ILE A 230 25.12 -13.16 -15.40
N ASP A 231 25.53 -13.49 -16.62
CA ASP A 231 24.60 -13.69 -17.74
C ASP A 231 23.62 -14.83 -17.47
N LYS A 232 24.09 -15.96 -16.94
CA LYS A 232 23.21 -17.08 -16.55
C LYS A 232 22.20 -16.68 -15.48
N LEU A 233 22.66 -15.98 -14.43
CA LEU A 233 21.78 -15.50 -13.37
C LEU A 233 20.76 -14.48 -13.90
N ARG A 234 21.17 -13.61 -14.82
CA ARG A 234 20.28 -12.65 -15.48
C ARG A 234 19.20 -13.35 -16.27
N THR A 235 19.54 -14.35 -17.10
CA THR A 235 18.55 -15.15 -17.82
C THR A 235 17.61 -15.88 -16.87
N GLN A 236 18.11 -16.46 -15.77
CA GLN A 236 17.25 -17.10 -14.76
C GLN A 236 16.26 -16.13 -14.11
N VAL A 237 16.70 -14.90 -13.82
CA VAL A 237 15.82 -13.85 -13.29
C VAL A 237 14.77 -13.47 -14.32
N GLU A 238 15.17 -13.20 -15.57
CA GLU A 238 14.25 -12.87 -16.66
C GLU A 238 13.21 -13.99 -16.91
N ASP A 239 13.65 -15.25 -16.93
CA ASP A 239 12.78 -16.42 -17.03
C ASP A 239 11.82 -16.51 -15.85
N SER A 240 12.31 -16.29 -14.62
CA SER A 240 11.46 -16.35 -13.41
C SER A 240 10.36 -15.29 -13.41
N VAL A 241 10.67 -14.08 -13.90
CA VAL A 241 9.69 -13.00 -14.07
C VAL A 241 8.66 -13.40 -15.11
N LEU A 242 9.09 -13.89 -16.27
CA LEU A 242 8.20 -14.36 -17.33
C LEU A 242 7.29 -15.49 -16.85
N TYR A 243 7.82 -16.48 -16.14
CA TYR A 243 7.04 -17.57 -15.57
C TYR A 243 5.99 -17.06 -14.57
N SER A 244 6.37 -16.10 -13.72
CA SER A 244 5.46 -15.49 -12.75
C SER A 244 4.32 -14.73 -13.44
N GLU A 245 4.63 -13.92 -14.45
CA GLU A 245 3.62 -13.18 -15.23
C GLU A 245 2.67 -14.11 -15.97
N VAL A 246 3.19 -15.13 -16.67
CA VAL A 246 2.38 -16.11 -17.40
C VAL A 246 1.47 -16.87 -16.43
N ARG A 247 2.01 -17.27 -15.26
CA ARG A 247 1.24 -17.96 -14.23
C ARG A 247 0.16 -17.06 -13.64
N SER A 248 0.46 -15.78 -13.37
CA SER A 248 -0.53 -14.81 -12.88
C SER A 248 -1.68 -14.66 -13.88
N ARG A 249 -1.37 -14.39 -15.15
CA ARG A 249 -2.40 -14.26 -16.21
C ARG A 249 -3.24 -15.52 -16.35
N TYR A 250 -2.62 -16.70 -16.25
CA TYR A 250 -3.34 -17.96 -16.28
C TYR A 250 -4.31 -18.10 -15.11
N ILE A 251 -3.85 -17.81 -13.88
CA ILE A 251 -4.69 -17.87 -12.68
C ILE A 251 -5.83 -16.86 -12.76
N ASP A 252 -5.56 -15.63 -13.19
CA ASP A 252 -6.58 -14.58 -13.32
C ASP A 252 -7.65 -14.99 -14.34
N ASN A 253 -7.24 -15.46 -15.51
CA ASN A 253 -8.17 -15.94 -16.54
C ASN A 253 -8.98 -17.14 -16.05
N TRP A 254 -8.33 -18.08 -15.35
CA TRP A 254 -9.01 -19.24 -14.77
C TRP A 254 -10.04 -18.83 -13.72
N GLN A 255 -9.68 -17.89 -12.84
CA GLN A 255 -10.56 -17.39 -11.80
C GLN A 255 -11.74 -16.58 -12.38
N ASN A 256 -11.49 -15.79 -13.42
CA ASN A 256 -12.53 -15.06 -14.14
C ASN A 256 -13.50 -16.02 -14.81
N ALA A 257 -13.02 -17.01 -15.56
CA ALA A 257 -13.85 -18.02 -16.19
C ALA A 257 -14.68 -18.83 -15.17
N ARG A 258 -14.07 -19.17 -14.02
CA ARG A 258 -14.77 -19.84 -12.92
C ARG A 258 -15.86 -18.96 -12.32
N THR A 259 -15.58 -17.68 -12.10
CA THR A 259 -16.56 -16.70 -11.58
C THR A 259 -17.72 -16.51 -12.56
N GLU A 260 -17.43 -16.38 -13.85
CA GLU A 260 -18.42 -16.27 -14.91
C GLU A 260 -19.30 -17.52 -14.98
N GLN A 261 -18.70 -18.71 -14.91
CA GLN A 261 -19.43 -19.98 -14.86
C GLN A 261 -20.35 -20.05 -13.64
N HIS A 262 -19.88 -19.66 -12.44
CA HIS A 262 -20.72 -19.61 -11.24
C HIS A 262 -21.85 -18.61 -11.38
N HIS A 263 -21.57 -17.42 -11.92
CA HIS A 263 -22.58 -16.39 -12.13
C HIS A 263 -23.68 -16.89 -13.08
N GLN A 264 -23.30 -17.52 -14.19
CA GLN A 264 -24.25 -18.12 -15.12
C GLN A 264 -25.04 -19.25 -14.47
N SER A 265 -24.38 -20.15 -13.71
CA SER A 265 -25.07 -21.25 -13.03
C SER A 265 -26.07 -20.75 -11.99
N ILE A 266 -25.71 -19.72 -11.23
CA ILE A 266 -26.63 -19.08 -10.26
C ILE A 266 -27.79 -18.46 -11.01
N PHE A 267 -27.51 -17.71 -12.08
CA PHE A 267 -28.55 -17.10 -12.91
C PHE A 267 -29.52 -18.14 -13.48
N ASP A 268 -29.03 -19.26 -14.03
CA ASP A 268 -29.87 -20.30 -14.60
C ASP A 268 -30.78 -20.97 -13.54
N ILE A 269 -30.26 -21.14 -12.32
CA ILE A 269 -31.01 -21.72 -11.19
C ILE A 269 -32.03 -20.73 -10.64
N GLU A 270 -31.68 -19.45 -10.49
CA GLU A 270 -32.50 -18.44 -9.84
C GLU A 270 -33.52 -17.79 -10.79
N ASN A 271 -33.24 -17.70 -12.09
CA ASN A 271 -34.09 -17.00 -13.05
C ASN A 271 -35.47 -17.64 -13.17
N LYS A 272 -35.56 -18.98 -13.17
CA LYS A 272 -36.84 -19.70 -13.25
C LYS A 272 -37.75 -19.47 -12.03
N PRO A 273 -37.30 -19.67 -10.78
CA PRO A 273 -38.10 -19.34 -9.61
C PRO A 273 -38.37 -17.84 -9.51
N ALA A 274 -37.40 -16.96 -9.82
CA ALA A 274 -37.61 -15.51 -9.83
C ALA A 274 -38.73 -15.08 -10.78
N SER A 275 -38.73 -15.60 -12.02
CA SER A 275 -39.78 -15.36 -13.01
C SER A 275 -41.14 -15.88 -12.54
N SER A 276 -41.15 -17.04 -11.87
CA SER A 276 -42.38 -17.63 -11.31
C SER A 276 -42.93 -16.79 -10.16
N ILE A 277 -42.06 -16.33 -9.26
CA ILE A 277 -42.42 -15.43 -8.16
C ILE A 277 -42.99 -14.12 -8.72
N GLU A 278 -42.36 -13.53 -9.72
CA GLU A 278 -42.85 -12.30 -10.35
C GLU A 278 -44.23 -12.50 -11.00
N TYR A 279 -44.44 -13.63 -11.68
CA TYR A 279 -45.74 -14.00 -12.25
C TYR A 279 -46.83 -14.08 -11.18
N TYR A 280 -46.60 -14.84 -10.10
CA TYR A 280 -47.58 -14.97 -9.02
C TYR A 280 -47.80 -13.67 -8.25
N LYS A 281 -46.77 -12.84 -8.10
CA LYS A 281 -46.89 -11.50 -7.51
C LYS A 281 -47.82 -10.63 -8.33
N LYS A 282 -47.61 -10.53 -9.65
CA LYS A 282 -48.51 -9.78 -10.56
C LYS A 282 -49.94 -10.31 -10.52
N ARG A 283 -50.11 -11.64 -10.45
CA ARG A 283 -51.43 -12.27 -10.35
C ARG A 283 -52.13 -11.95 -9.02
N SER A 284 -51.41 -12.03 -7.90
CA SER A 284 -51.91 -11.67 -6.58
C SER A 284 -52.29 -10.20 -6.51
N ASP A 285 -51.44 -9.29 -7.02
CA ASP A 285 -51.74 -7.86 -7.09
C ASP A 285 -53.04 -7.59 -7.88
N GLN A 286 -53.27 -8.34 -8.98
CA GLN A 286 -54.49 -8.24 -9.76
C GLN A 286 -55.72 -8.78 -9.01
N GLU A 287 -55.60 -9.91 -8.33
CA GLU A 287 -56.68 -10.49 -7.52
C GLU A 287 -57.07 -9.56 -6.37
N ILE A 288 -56.09 -8.92 -5.71
CA ILE A 288 -56.34 -7.92 -4.67
C ILE A 288 -57.13 -6.74 -5.24
N ARG A 289 -56.74 -6.21 -6.42
CA ARG A 289 -57.47 -5.11 -7.07
C ARG A 289 -58.92 -5.48 -7.41
N ILE A 290 -59.13 -6.66 -7.99
CA ILE A 290 -60.49 -7.14 -8.31
C ILE A 290 -61.30 -7.32 -7.02
N HIS A 291 -60.69 -7.87 -5.98
CA HIS A 291 -61.36 -8.07 -4.70
C HIS A 291 -61.80 -6.74 -4.09
N THR A 292 -60.94 -5.73 -4.07
CA THR A 292 -61.32 -4.41 -3.54
C THR A 292 -62.41 -3.74 -4.38
N GLU A 293 -62.40 -3.90 -5.70
CA GLU A 293 -63.49 -3.44 -6.56
C GLU A 293 -64.82 -4.13 -6.25
N VAL A 294 -64.80 -5.46 -6.06
CA VAL A 294 -66.00 -6.24 -5.68
C VAL A 294 -66.51 -5.81 -4.31
N GLU A 295 -65.63 -5.63 -3.32
CA GLU A 295 -66.02 -5.13 -2.00
C GLU A 295 -66.64 -3.73 -2.08
N ASN A 296 -66.08 -2.85 -2.89
CA ASN A 296 -66.63 -1.52 -3.12
C ASN A 296 -68.03 -1.60 -3.74
N LEU A 297 -68.23 -2.44 -4.76
CA LEU A 297 -69.54 -2.63 -5.38
C LEU A 297 -70.57 -3.21 -4.41
N VAL A 298 -70.18 -4.19 -3.60
CA VAL A 298 -71.04 -4.77 -2.54
C VAL A 298 -71.39 -3.70 -1.51
N THR A 299 -70.43 -2.88 -1.10
CA THR A 299 -70.65 -1.77 -0.16
C THR A 299 -71.63 -0.74 -0.74
N ILE A 300 -71.49 -0.38 -2.01
CA ILE A 300 -72.43 0.51 -2.72
C ILE A 300 -73.83 -0.11 -2.71
N ALA A 301 -73.98 -1.39 -3.09
CA ALA A 301 -75.27 -2.07 -3.11
C ALA A 301 -75.93 -2.15 -1.72
N ILE A 302 -75.15 -2.42 -0.67
CA ILE A 302 -75.64 -2.39 0.72
C ILE A 302 -76.16 -1.00 1.05
N ASN A 303 -75.41 0.05 0.74
CA ASN A 303 -75.82 1.43 1.01
C ASN A 303 -77.08 1.83 0.24
N GLU A 304 -77.23 1.42 -1.02
CA GLU A 304 -78.45 1.64 -1.80
C GLU A 304 -79.67 0.96 -1.18
N ILE A 305 -79.51 -0.29 -0.70
CA ILE A 305 -80.58 -1.01 0.00
C ILE A 305 -80.93 -0.31 1.32
N LEU A 306 -79.93 0.12 2.10
CA LEU A 306 -80.15 0.86 3.34
C LEU A 306 -80.89 2.18 3.11
N GLN A 307 -80.49 2.97 2.10
CA GLN A 307 -81.20 4.19 1.72
C GLN A 307 -82.64 3.93 1.28
N ARG A 308 -82.87 2.82 0.57
CA ARG A 308 -84.23 2.41 0.18
C ARG A 308 -85.05 2.01 1.41
N ILE A 309 -84.49 1.27 2.35
CA ILE A 309 -85.15 0.92 3.62
C ILE A 309 -85.50 2.19 4.40
N GLU A 310 -84.56 3.12 4.54
CA GLU A 310 -84.77 4.41 5.21
C GLU A 310 -85.89 5.22 4.54
N SER A 311 -85.91 5.28 3.20
CA SER A 311 -87.00 5.91 2.45
C SER A 311 -88.38 5.25 2.70
N TRP A 312 -88.42 3.91 2.84
CA TRP A 312 -89.65 3.18 3.18
C TRP A 312 -90.07 3.39 4.64
N MET A 313 -89.12 3.48 5.57
CA MET A 313 -89.37 3.82 6.96
C MET A 313 -89.96 5.22 7.07
N ASP A 314 -89.32 6.22 6.45
CA ASP A 314 -89.82 7.60 6.39
C ASP A 314 -91.24 7.69 5.82
N LYS A 315 -91.54 6.89 4.78
CA LYS A 315 -92.88 6.83 4.20
C LYS A 315 -93.87 6.21 5.19
N TYR A 316 -93.51 5.10 5.83
CA TYR A 316 -94.38 4.42 6.79
C TYR A 316 -94.69 5.32 7.98
N ASP A 317 -93.69 6.02 8.52
CA ASP A 317 -93.87 6.97 9.62
C ASP A 317 -94.80 8.12 9.21
N LYS A 318 -94.62 8.70 8.02
CA LYS A 318 -95.53 9.74 7.49
C LYS A 318 -96.96 9.23 7.28
N ASP A 319 -97.11 8.02 6.73
CA ASP A 319 -98.43 7.40 6.52
C ASP A 319 -99.10 7.09 7.87
N MET A 320 -98.33 6.65 8.88
CA MET A 320 -98.81 6.41 10.24
C MET A 320 -99.24 7.70 10.92
N GLU A 321 -98.41 8.76 10.88
CA GLU A 321 -98.76 10.08 11.39
C GLU A 321 -100.04 10.62 10.74
N LYS A 322 -100.20 10.42 9.43
CA LYS A 322 -101.41 10.81 8.70
C LYS A 322 -102.64 10.04 9.18
N ILE A 323 -102.53 8.72 9.36
CA ILE A 323 -103.62 7.89 9.88
C ILE A 323 -103.97 8.31 11.30
N ASP A 324 -102.99 8.54 12.17
CA ASP A 324 -103.21 9.00 13.54
C ASP A 324 -103.89 10.37 13.58
N LEU A 325 -103.48 11.30 12.72
CA LEU A 325 -104.16 12.60 12.56
C LEU A 325 -105.61 12.43 12.09
N ASP A 326 -105.88 11.54 11.14
CA ASP A 326 -107.23 11.27 10.69
C ASP A 326 -108.09 10.58 11.77
N ILE A 327 -107.52 9.69 12.57
CA ILE A 327 -108.17 9.11 13.76
C ILE A 327 -108.51 10.21 14.77
N GLN A 328 -107.58 11.13 15.06
CA GLN A 328 -107.82 12.25 15.96
C GLN A 328 -108.93 13.17 15.44
N ARG A 329 -108.93 13.49 14.14
CA ARG A 329 -110.02 14.25 13.50
C ARG A 329 -111.36 13.55 13.65
N LYS A 330 -111.43 12.25 13.32
CA LYS A 330 -112.66 11.45 13.45
C LYS A 330 -113.14 11.34 14.89
N LYS A 331 -112.23 11.23 15.86
CA LYS A 331 -112.55 11.23 17.29
C LYS A 331 -113.13 12.59 17.72
N ASN A 332 -112.56 13.70 17.25
CA ASN A 332 -113.09 15.04 17.49
C ASN A 332 -114.47 15.24 16.84
N ASP A 333 -114.63 14.83 15.58
CA ASP A 333 -115.93 14.86 14.88
C ASP A 333 -117.01 14.06 15.64
N TYR A 334 -116.65 12.86 16.12
CA TYR A 334 -117.53 12.03 16.93
C TYR A 334 -117.89 12.71 18.26
N GLN A 335 -116.91 13.31 18.94
CA GLN A 335 -117.15 14.05 20.18
C GLN A 335 -118.09 15.23 19.95
N ASN A 336 -117.85 16.03 18.91
CA ASN A 336 -118.73 17.15 18.52
C ASN A 336 -120.15 16.68 18.17
N ALA A 337 -120.28 15.56 17.45
CA ALA A 337 -121.58 14.96 17.15
C ALA A 337 -122.29 14.47 18.41
N ARG A 338 -121.57 13.84 19.34
CA ARG A 338 -122.09 13.40 20.63
C ARG A 338 -122.54 14.57 21.50
N ASP A 339 -121.74 15.63 21.59
CA ASP A 339 -122.08 16.84 22.36
C ASP A 339 -123.32 17.53 21.79
N ARG A 340 -123.42 17.63 20.45
CA ARG A 340 -124.65 18.09 19.77
C ARG A 340 -125.86 17.23 20.10
N ARG A 341 -125.70 15.90 20.12
CA ARG A 341 -126.78 14.96 20.46
C ARG A 341 -127.23 15.11 21.92
N VAL A 342 -126.29 15.22 22.86
CA VAL A 342 -126.60 15.47 24.28
C VAL A 342 -127.35 16.81 24.45
N HIS A 343 -126.89 17.88 23.78
CA HIS A 343 -127.57 19.17 23.81
C HIS A 343 -129.01 19.11 23.25
N LEU A 344 -129.21 18.35 22.17
CA LEU A 344 -130.54 18.10 21.60
C LEU A 344 -131.44 17.27 22.54
N GLU A 345 -130.89 16.28 23.24
CA GLU A 345 -131.64 15.53 24.25
C GLU A 345 -132.05 16.40 25.45
N GLU A 346 -131.16 17.28 25.92
CA GLU A 346 -131.49 18.23 26.99
C GLU A 346 -132.59 19.21 26.57
N THR A 347 -132.56 19.70 25.33
CA THR A 347 -133.61 20.58 24.81
C THR A 347 -134.93 19.84 24.61
N LEU A 348 -134.91 18.61 24.09
CA LEU A 348 -136.10 17.76 24.00
C LEU A 348 -136.69 17.46 25.37
N ALA A 349 -135.88 17.08 26.36
CA ALA A 349 -136.36 16.83 27.72
C ALA A 349 -137.01 18.08 28.33
N LYS A 350 -136.43 19.28 28.11
CA LYS A 350 -137.07 20.55 28.50
C LYS A 350 -138.42 20.74 27.80
N HIS A 351 -138.50 20.45 26.50
CA HIS A 351 -139.72 20.57 25.72
C HIS A 351 -140.79 19.54 26.12
N GLU A 352 -140.41 18.31 26.47
CA GLU A 352 -141.33 17.26 26.97
C GLU A 352 -141.96 17.66 28.31
N VAL A 353 -141.17 18.23 29.23
CA VAL A 353 -141.70 18.77 30.49
C VAL A 353 -142.71 19.89 30.21
N GLN A 354 -142.42 20.80 29.29
CA GLN A 354 -143.34 21.86 28.87
C GLN A 354 -144.62 21.30 28.22
N MET A 355 -144.49 20.29 27.35
CA MET A 355 -145.61 19.62 26.68
C MET A 355 -146.51 18.88 27.67
N LYS A 356 -145.92 18.21 28.67
CA LYS A 356 -146.68 17.52 29.71
C LYS A 356 -147.48 18.51 30.57
N GLN A 357 -146.85 19.62 30.97
CA GLN A 357 -147.56 20.71 31.67
C GLN A 357 -148.72 21.28 30.85
N TRP A 358 -148.57 21.39 29.52
CA TRP A 358 -149.64 21.84 28.62
C TRP A 358 -150.77 20.81 28.44
N ASN A 359 -150.44 19.53 28.34
CA ASN A 359 -151.42 18.44 28.24
C ASN A 359 -152.21 18.27 29.54
N ASP A 360 -151.57 18.34 30.71
CA ASP A 360 -152.25 18.28 32.01
C ASP A 360 -153.24 19.45 32.15
N PHE A 361 -152.85 20.66 31.73
CA PHE A 361 -153.75 21.82 31.67
C PHE A 361 -154.96 21.60 30.74
N LYS A 362 -154.76 20.94 29.59
CA LYS A 362 -155.83 20.60 28.64
C LYS A 362 -156.78 19.53 29.19
N GLU A 363 -156.25 18.48 29.78
CA GLU A 363 -157.04 17.34 30.28
C GLU A 363 -157.94 17.76 31.46
N GLU A 364 -157.43 18.59 32.36
CA GLU A 364 -158.21 19.15 33.47
C GLU A 364 -159.39 20.00 32.95
N ARG A 365 -159.15 20.78 31.88
CA ARG A 365 -160.18 21.57 31.21
C ARG A 365 -161.22 20.70 30.47
N GLU A 366 -160.83 19.52 29.99
CA GLU A 366 -161.70 18.57 29.30
C GLU A 366 -162.61 17.82 30.30
N LYS A 367 -162.06 17.39 31.45
CA LYS A 367 -162.81 16.73 32.55
C LYS A 367 -163.94 17.61 33.09
N ILE A 368 -163.67 18.91 33.28
CA ILE A 368 -164.69 19.89 33.72
C ILE A 368 -165.83 20.02 32.69
N ARG A 369 -165.51 19.93 31.38
CA ARG A 369 -166.50 20.03 30.30
C ARG A 369 -167.36 18.77 30.20
N ALA A 370 -166.76 17.59 30.32
CA ALA A 370 -167.46 16.30 30.26
C ALA A 370 -168.43 16.11 31.43
N TYR A 371 -168.08 16.57 32.64
CA TYR A 371 -168.97 16.54 33.80
C TYR A 371 -170.25 17.38 33.57
N ARG A 372 -170.11 18.59 33.03
CA ARG A 372 -171.25 19.47 32.70
C ARG A 372 -172.16 18.88 31.62
N ALA A 373 -171.58 18.23 30.59
CA ALA A 373 -172.35 17.61 29.51
C ALA A 373 -173.15 16.38 29.98
N LYS A 374 -172.63 15.59 30.93
CA LYS A 374 -173.34 14.45 31.50
C LYS A 374 -174.55 14.91 32.33
N MET A 375 -174.39 15.99 33.09
CA MET A 375 -175.46 16.57 33.92
C MET A 375 -176.65 17.07 33.09
N THR A 376 -176.41 17.76 31.97
CA THR A 376 -177.48 18.21 31.05
C THR A 376 -178.16 17.06 30.33
N LYS A 377 -177.41 16.02 29.92
CA LYS A 377 -177.97 14.84 29.24
C LYS A 377 -178.91 14.03 30.15
N SER A 378 -178.57 13.88 31.43
CA SER A 378 -179.45 13.25 32.43
C SER A 378 -180.74 14.04 32.66
N ALA A 379 -180.67 15.38 32.68
CA ALA A 379 -181.86 16.23 32.83
C ALA A 379 -182.84 16.11 31.64
N ILE A 380 -182.33 15.96 30.42
CA ILE A 380 -183.16 15.82 29.20
C ILE A 380 -183.92 14.48 29.18
N ILE A 381 -183.31 13.38 29.65
CA ILE A 381 -183.94 12.05 29.68
C ILE A 381 -185.11 12.02 30.67
N VAL A 382 -184.96 12.66 31.84
CA VAL A 382 -186.04 12.78 32.83
C VAL A 382 -187.19 13.64 32.28
N GLN A 383 -186.90 14.74 31.56
CA GLN A 383 -187.92 15.56 30.91
C GLN A 383 -188.67 14.83 29.78
N ALA A 384 -188.00 13.96 29.02
CA ALA A 384 -188.61 13.19 27.94
C ALA A 384 -189.53 12.07 28.46
N TRP A 385 -189.14 11.42 29.57
CA TRP A 385 -189.94 10.37 30.22
C TRP A 385 -191.27 10.90 30.77
N TRP A 386 -191.26 12.09 31.40
CA TRP A 386 -192.48 12.71 31.94
C TRP A 386 -193.46 13.18 30.86
N ARG A 387 -192.97 13.65 29.70
CA ARG A 387 -193.82 14.04 28.56
C ARG A 387 -194.51 12.86 27.87
N GLY A 388 -193.88 11.69 27.85
CA GLY A 388 -194.45 10.46 27.27
C GLY A 388 -195.52 9.80 28.14
N LEU A 389 -195.51 10.05 29.46
CA LEU A 389 -196.51 9.54 30.40
C LEU A 389 -197.84 10.32 30.30
N LEU A 390 -197.77 11.65 30.08
CA LEU A 390 -198.93 12.53 29.90
C LEU A 390 -199.83 12.13 28.72
N VAL A 391 -199.25 11.55 27.66
CA VAL A 391 -199.98 11.18 26.43
C VAL A 391 -200.78 9.88 26.59
N ARG A 392 -200.35 8.95 27.48
CA ARG A 392 -200.96 7.60 27.59
C ARG A 392 -202.10 7.50 28.60
N LEU A 393 -202.25 8.49 29.47
CA LEU A 393 -203.23 8.52 30.57
C LEU A 393 -204.37 9.53 30.33
N GLU A 394 -204.52 10.05 29.11
CA GLU A 394 -205.61 10.96 28.70
C GLU A 394 -205.85 12.15 29.66
N LEU A 395 -204.76 12.68 30.23
CA LEU A 395 -204.76 13.85 31.11
C LEU A 395 -204.07 15.02 30.40
N GLY A 396 -204.82 16.11 30.23
CA GLY A 396 -204.38 17.29 29.50
C GLY A 396 -205.24 17.56 28.25
N PRO A 397 -204.72 18.25 27.21
CA PRO A 397 -205.50 18.98 26.20
C PRO A 397 -206.48 18.20 25.29
N PHE A 398 -206.78 16.92 25.54
CA PHE A 398 -207.37 16.00 24.57
C PHE A 398 -208.66 15.26 25.00
N ARG A 399 -209.47 15.76 25.95
CA ARG A 399 -210.79 15.17 26.33
C ARG A 399 -212.01 15.96 25.77
N PRO A 400 -213.09 15.32 25.26
CA PRO A 400 -214.16 16.02 24.51
C PRO A 400 -215.35 16.60 25.34
N ARG A 401 -215.97 17.67 24.79
CA ARG A 401 -216.88 18.76 25.30
C ARG A 401 -218.23 18.38 25.97
N LYS A 402 -218.97 19.24 26.73
CA LYS A 402 -219.68 20.56 26.46
C LYS A 402 -220.33 21.09 27.79
N PRO A 403 -221.14 22.20 27.89
CA PRO A 403 -221.02 23.61 27.50
C PRO A 403 -221.26 24.65 28.65
N LYS A 404 -221.04 25.95 28.32
CA LYS A 404 -221.67 27.21 28.82
C LYS A 404 -221.24 27.90 30.15
N HIS A 405 -221.16 29.23 29.99
CA HIS A 405 -221.30 30.37 30.91
C HIS A 405 -220.11 30.89 31.73
N ALA A 406 -219.81 32.18 31.43
CA ALA A 406 -219.59 33.31 32.33
C ALA A 406 -218.43 33.18 33.36
N ALA A 407 -217.59 34.17 33.61
CA ALA A 407 -217.66 35.59 33.32
C ALA A 407 -216.25 36.19 33.44
N LYS A 408 -216.01 37.20 32.60
CA LYS A 408 -215.49 38.53 32.98
C LYS A 408 -214.17 38.63 33.75
N LYS A 409 -213.28 39.39 33.09
CA LYS A 409 -212.64 40.63 33.57
C LYS A 409 -211.47 40.41 34.55
N LYS A 410 -210.37 41.14 34.49
CA LYS A 410 -209.97 42.40 33.84
C LYS A 410 -208.53 42.21 33.36
N PHE A 411 -208.31 42.42 32.06
CA PHE A 411 -207.69 43.60 31.43
C PHE A 411 -206.18 43.60 31.55
#